data_AF-A0A9E1BBU5-F1
#
_entry.id   AF-A0A9E1BBU5-F1
#
_cell.length_a   1.000
_cell.length_b   1.000
_cell.length_c   1.000
_cell.angle_alpha   90.00
_cell.angle_beta   90.00
_cell.angle_gamma   90.00
#
_symmetry.space_group_name_H-M   'P 1'
#
loop_
_entity.id
_entity.type
_entity.pdbx_description
1 polymer ?
#
loop_
_entity_poly.entity_id
_entity_poly.type
_entity_poly.pdbx_seq_one_letter_code
_entity_poly.pdbx_strand_id
1 'polypeptide(L)'
;LYQLKGKVIDDFVLISSNSNRIIFSHQTALYLHDLSDRTPNVFHISVPQGYNASHIKKRYEDLQVHYVKRDLYELGKTEIKSPQDNLIPVYDIDRTICDIIIDRGKIDKQIWL
;
A
#
# COMPACT_ATOMS: atom_id res chain seq x y z
N LEU A 1 -0.64 21.43 18.50
CA LEU A 1 -0.81 20.00 18.15
C LEU A 1 -0.26 19.17 19.30
N TYR A 2 -1.13 18.68 20.19
CA TYR A 2 -0.73 17.94 21.38
C TYR A 2 -0.22 16.55 21.00
N GLN A 3 1.07 16.29 21.24
CA GLN A 3 1.69 14.97 21.09
C GLN A 3 1.56 14.20 22.41
N LEU A 4 0.78 13.11 22.42
CA LEU A 4 0.76 12.15 23.52
C LEU A 4 1.79 11.05 23.27
N LYS A 5 2.84 11.14 24.08
CA LYS A 5 3.95 10.21 24.27
C LYS A 5 3.39 8.80 24.59
N GLY A 6 3.26 7.92 23.60
CA GLY A 6 2.78 6.54 23.82
C GLY A 6 2.14 5.82 22.64
N LYS A 7 1.71 6.52 21.59
CA LYS A 7 1.36 5.86 20.33
C LYS A 7 2.65 5.47 19.61
N VAL A 8 2.86 4.17 19.39
CA VAL A 8 3.73 3.68 18.31
C VAL A 8 3.40 4.55 17.10
N ILE A 9 4.38 5.08 16.38
CA ILE A 9 4.05 5.90 15.21
C ILE A 9 3.41 4.96 14.19
N ASP A 10 2.18 5.27 13.78
CA ASP A 10 1.49 4.47 12.77
C ASP A 10 2.12 4.79 11.42
N ASP A 11 3.10 3.99 11.00
CA ASP A 11 3.78 4.17 9.72
C ASP A 11 2.77 4.22 8.56
N PHE A 12 1.65 3.50 8.66
CA PHE A 12 0.57 3.53 7.68
C PHE A 12 -0.10 4.90 7.58
N VAL A 13 -0.36 5.56 8.72
CA VAL A 13 -0.92 6.91 8.73
C VAL A 13 0.10 7.92 8.26
N LEU A 14 1.36 7.78 8.65
CA LEU A 14 2.39 8.70 8.21
C LEU A 14 2.57 8.63 6.69
N ILE A 15 2.60 7.44 6.10
CA ILE A 15 2.69 7.23 4.66
C ILE A 15 1.46 7.81 3.96
N SER A 16 0.25 7.45 4.40
CA SER A 16 -0.99 7.91 3.76
C SER A 16 -1.25 9.41 3.93
N SER A 17 -0.92 9.99 5.09
CA SER A 17 -1.10 11.43 5.36
C SER A 17 -0.19 12.31 4.51
N ASN A 18 0.94 11.80 4.02
CA ASN A 18 1.81 12.57 3.11
C ASN A 18 1.23 12.70 1.70
N SER A 19 0.29 11.83 1.33
CA SER A 19 -0.21 11.76 -0.04
C SER A 19 -1.64 11.22 -0.10
N ASN A 20 -2.58 12.10 -0.42
CA ASN A 20 -4.02 11.80 -0.54
C ASN A 20 -4.39 10.85 -1.71
N ARG A 21 -3.41 10.31 -2.44
CA ARG A 21 -3.58 9.40 -3.59
C ARG A 21 -2.88 8.06 -3.40
N ILE A 22 -2.43 7.76 -2.19
CA ILE A 22 -1.84 6.46 -1.87
C ILE A 22 -2.96 5.50 -1.47
N ILE A 23 -2.89 4.27 -1.97
CA ILE A 23 -3.71 3.14 -1.51
C ILE A 23 -2.76 1.99 -1.17
N PHE A 24 -2.90 1.38 0.01
CA PHE A 24 -2.10 0.21 0.38
C PHE A 24 -2.52 -1.03 -0.41
N SER A 25 -1.57 -1.83 -0.86
CA SER A 25 -1.78 -2.96 -1.78
C SER A 25 -0.88 -4.15 -1.48
N HIS A 26 -1.05 -5.27 -2.20
CA HIS A 26 -0.20 -6.47 -2.09
C HIS A 26 -0.02 -6.92 -0.63
N GLN A 27 1.23 -7.24 -0.22
CA GLN A 27 1.58 -7.76 1.11
C GLN A 27 1.08 -6.86 2.24
N THR A 28 1.14 -5.54 2.05
CA THR A 28 0.67 -4.59 3.06
C THR A 28 -0.84 -4.66 3.26
N ALA A 29 -1.60 -4.81 2.18
CA ALA A 29 -3.04 -4.96 2.30
C ALA A 29 -3.42 -6.34 2.90
N LEU A 30 -2.69 -7.41 2.58
CA LEU A 30 -2.90 -8.71 3.23
C LEU A 30 -2.70 -8.64 4.74
N TYR A 31 -1.64 -7.96 5.19
CA TYR A 31 -1.40 -7.73 6.60
C TYR A 31 -2.54 -6.95 7.26
N LEU A 32 -3.01 -5.88 6.60
CA LEU A 32 -4.10 -5.05 7.12
C LEU A 32 -5.46 -5.76 7.16
N HIS A 33 -5.70 -6.73 6.27
CA HIS A 33 -6.88 -7.59 6.27
C HIS A 33 -6.77 -8.80 7.21
N ASP A 34 -5.76 -8.85 8.08
CA ASP A 34 -5.47 -9.99 8.96
C ASP A 34 -5.31 -11.34 8.20
N LEU A 35 -4.96 -11.28 6.91
CA LEU A 35 -4.69 -12.45 6.07
C LEU A 35 -3.23 -12.92 6.18
N SER A 36 -2.38 -12.14 6.85
CA SER A 36 -0.98 -12.44 7.08
C SER A 36 -0.54 -11.93 8.45
N ASP A 37 -0.07 -12.84 9.32
CA ASP A 37 0.51 -12.49 10.63
C ASP A 37 1.89 -11.83 10.54
N ARG A 38 2.50 -11.81 9.34
CA ARG A 38 3.83 -11.23 9.13
C ARG A 38 3.72 -9.74 8.87
N THR A 39 4.31 -8.94 9.76
CA THR A 39 4.52 -7.52 9.54
C THR A 39 5.32 -7.32 8.25
N PRO A 40 4.85 -6.52 7.29
CA PRO A 40 5.55 -6.32 6.04
C PRO A 40 6.84 -5.55 6.28
N ASN A 41 7.99 -6.13 5.91
CA ASN A 41 9.28 -5.43 5.92
C ASN A 41 9.34 -4.33 4.86
N VAL A 42 8.57 -4.46 3.78
CA VAL A 42 8.46 -3.48 2.69
C VAL A 42 7.01 -3.07 2.54
N PHE A 43 6.75 -1.77 2.57
CA PHE A 43 5.40 -1.24 2.36
C PHE A 43 5.08 -1.19 0.87
N HIS A 44 3.98 -1.82 0.47
CA HIS A 44 3.51 -1.81 -0.90
C HIS A 44 2.35 -0.84 -1.06
N ILE A 45 2.57 0.20 -1.85
CA ILE A 45 1.56 1.20 -2.16
C ILE A 45 1.25 1.23 -3.64
N SER A 46 0.00 1.56 -3.96
CA SER A 46 -0.48 1.78 -5.31
C SER A 46 -0.84 3.24 -5.51
N VAL A 47 -0.39 3.80 -6.62
CA VAL A 47 -0.64 5.18 -7.02
C VAL A 47 -1.14 5.21 -8.46
N PRO A 48 -1.97 6.21 -8.84
CA PRO A 48 -2.45 6.30 -10.20
C PRO A 48 -1.31 6.65 -11.15
N GLN A 49 -1.34 6.12 -12.37
CA GLN A 49 -0.36 6.40 -13.40
C GLN A 49 -0.28 7.90 -13.69
N GLY A 50 0.94 8.45 -13.74
CA GLY A 50 1.20 9.89 -13.85
C GLY A 50 1.32 10.63 -12.51
N TYR A 51 1.16 9.94 -11.38
CA TYR A 51 1.48 10.50 -10.06
C TYR A 51 2.98 10.48 -9.78
N ASN A 52 3.53 11.60 -9.27
CA ASN A 52 4.94 11.67 -8.90
C ASN A 52 5.15 11.15 -7.47
N ALA A 53 5.53 9.87 -7.35
CA ALA A 53 5.82 9.24 -6.06
C ALA A 53 7.29 9.41 -5.58
N SER A 54 8.11 10.21 -6.28
CA SER A 54 9.54 10.35 -5.96
C SER A 54 9.79 10.91 -4.56
N HIS A 55 8.91 11.79 -4.09
CA HIS A 55 8.98 12.37 -2.73
C HIS A 55 8.74 11.31 -1.65
N ILE A 56 7.89 10.32 -1.92
CA ILE A 56 7.56 9.24 -0.98
C ILE A 56 8.73 8.25 -0.93
N LYS A 57 9.23 7.82 -2.10
CA LYS A 57 10.39 6.92 -2.20
C LYS A 57 11.66 7.48 -1.55
N LYS A 58 11.85 8.80 -1.58
CA LYS A 58 12.98 9.45 -0.90
C LYS A 58 12.87 9.43 0.63
N ARG A 59 11.65 9.32 1.16
CA ARG A 59 11.38 9.39 2.60
C ARG A 59 11.30 7.99 3.24
N TYR A 60 10.92 6.99 2.46
CA TYR A 60 10.83 5.59 2.88
C TYR A 60 11.63 4.74 1.90
N GLU A 61 12.77 4.22 2.36
CA GLU A 61 13.65 3.37 1.57
C GLU A 61 13.01 1.97 1.35
N ASP A 62 12.29 1.48 2.35
CA ASP A 62 11.56 0.20 2.33
C ASP A 62 10.11 0.34 1.81
N LEU A 63 9.92 1.08 0.71
CA LEU A 63 8.61 1.31 0.13
C LEU A 63 8.58 1.03 -1.38
N GLN A 64 7.75 0.07 -1.76
CA GLN A 64 7.51 -0.31 -3.14
C GLN A 64 6.25 0.37 -3.69
N VAL A 65 6.45 1.15 -4.76
CA VAL A 65 5.37 1.87 -5.43
C VAL A 65 4.94 1.14 -6.70
N HIS A 66 3.66 0.83 -6.77
CA HIS A 66 2.99 0.23 -7.92
C HIS A 66 2.17 1.29 -8.65
N TYR A 67 2.35 1.37 -9.98
CA TYR A 67 1.59 2.29 -10.81
C TYR A 67 0.40 1.58 -11.43
N VAL A 68 -0.80 2.03 -11.07
CA VAL A 68 -2.07 1.47 -11.55
C VAL A 68 -2.69 2.42 -12.57
N LYS A 69 -3.28 1.88 -13.64
CA LYS A 69 -4.03 2.68 -14.62
C LYS A 69 -5.15 3.46 -13.91
N ARG A 70 -5.39 4.70 -14.32
CA ARG A 70 -6.37 5.58 -13.66
C ARG A 70 -7.78 4.98 -13.64
N ASP A 71 -8.16 4.24 -14.69
CA ASP A 71 -9.46 3.56 -14.77
C ASP A 71 -9.62 2.41 -13.76
N LEU A 72 -8.50 1.81 -13.34
CA LEU A 72 -8.47 0.69 -12.39
C LEU A 72 -8.10 1.13 -10.97
N TYR A 73 -7.66 2.36 -10.77
CA TYR A 73 -7.16 2.87 -9.49
C TYR A 73 -8.28 3.03 -8.44
N GLU A 74 -9.47 3.44 -8.86
CA GLU A 74 -10.64 3.56 -7.97
C GLU A 74 -11.28 2.18 -7.70
N LEU A 75 -10.97 1.16 -8.52
CA LEU A 75 -11.61 -0.15 -8.45
C LEU A 75 -11.12 -0.96 -7.25
N GLY A 76 -12.02 -1.30 -6.34
CA GLY A 76 -11.71 -2.09 -5.15
C GLY A 76 -11.03 -1.27 -4.04
N LYS A 77 -11.06 0.07 -4.14
CA LYS A 77 -10.63 0.94 -3.04
C LYS A 77 -11.60 0.80 -1.86
N THR A 78 -11.05 0.53 -0.69
CA THR A 78 -11.76 0.44 0.58
C THR A 78 -10.98 1.19 1.66
N GLU A 79 -11.55 1.30 2.86
CA GLU A 79 -10.90 1.88 4.03
C GLU A 79 -10.95 0.87 5.16
N ILE A 80 -9.79 0.63 5.79
CA ILE A 80 -9.68 -0.26 6.93
C ILE A 80 -9.10 0.50 8.12
N LYS A 81 -9.39 0.01 9.32
CA LYS A 81 -8.80 0.53 10.54
C LYS A 81 -7.42 -0.10 10.70
N SER A 82 -6.40 0.74 10.79
CA SER A 82 -5.06 0.30 11.17
C SER A 82 -5.06 -0.29 12.59
N PRO A 83 -4.00 -1.00 13.00
CA PRO A 83 -3.83 -1.47 14.38
C PRO A 83 -3.93 -0.39 15.46
N GLN A 84 -3.90 0.90 15.08
CA GLN A 84 -4.05 2.05 15.98
C GLN A 84 -5.39 2.78 15.85
N ASP A 85 -6.37 2.12 15.23
CA ASP A 85 -7.74 2.61 15.00
C ASP A 85 -7.81 3.86 14.10
N ASN A 86 -6.83 4.03 13.20
CA ASN A 86 -6.87 5.10 12.20
C ASN A 86 -7.41 4.55 10.87
N LEU A 87 -8.29 5.30 10.21
CA LEU A 87 -8.78 4.95 8.87
C LEU A 87 -7.68 5.16 7.83
N ILE A 88 -7.35 4.09 7.10
CA ILE A 88 -6.35 4.11 6.04
C ILE A 88 -6.92 3.52 4.73
N PRO A 89 -6.58 4.09 3.57
CA PRO A 89 -7.04 3.60 2.28
C PRO A 89 -6.29 2.32 1.88
N VAL A 90 -7.04 1.25 1.62
CA VAL A 90 -6.55 -0.10 1.29
C VAL A 90 -7.31 -0.63 0.09
N TYR A 91 -6.71 -1.53 -0.68
CA TYR A 91 -7.48 -2.31 -1.65
C TYR A 91 -8.16 -3.52 -1.01
N ASP A 92 -9.34 -3.86 -1.51
CA ASP A 92 -10.09 -5.04 -1.10
C ASP A 92 -9.29 -6.34 -1.37
N ILE A 93 -9.67 -7.41 -0.66
CA ILE A 93 -9.02 -8.72 -0.72
C ILE A 93 -9.00 -9.24 -2.15
N ASP A 94 -10.12 -9.19 -2.88
CA ASP A 94 -10.20 -9.64 -4.27
C ASP A 94 -9.20 -8.90 -5.18
N ARG A 95 -9.09 -7.58 -4.99
CA ARG A 95 -8.18 -6.73 -5.76
C ARG A 95 -6.74 -7.05 -5.44
N THR A 96 -6.41 -7.21 -4.17
CA THR A 96 -5.04 -7.53 -3.73
C THR A 96 -4.58 -8.89 -4.23
N ILE A 97 -5.45 -9.92 -4.21
CA ILE A 97 -5.17 -11.23 -4.79
C ILE A 97 -4.95 -11.11 -6.30
N CYS A 98 -5.82 -10.39 -7.02
CA CYS A 98 -5.66 -10.14 -8.45
C CYS A 98 -4.31 -9.48 -8.76
N ASP A 99 -3.95 -8.41 -8.04
CA ASP A 99 -2.70 -7.69 -8.25
C ASP A 99 -1.48 -8.59 -8.00
N ILE A 100 -1.49 -9.44 -6.95
CA ILE A 100 -0.41 -10.40 -6.67
C ILE A 100 -0.25 -11.44 -7.80
N ILE A 101 -1.37 -11.98 -8.32
CA ILE A 101 -1.34 -12.97 -9.41
C ILE A 101 -0.78 -12.32 -10.69
N ILE A 102 -1.23 -11.10 -11.00
CA ILE A 102 -0.76 -10.35 -12.18
C ILE A 102 0.75 -10.06 -12.05
N ASP A 103 1.21 -9.63 -10.88
CA ASP A 103 2.61 -9.32 -10.63
C ASP A 103 3.49 -10.57 -10.77
N ARG A 104 3.05 -11.71 -10.21
CA ARG A 104 3.72 -13.01 -10.38
C ARG A 104 3.86 -13.41 -11.86
N GLY A 105 2.84 -13.17 -12.67
CA GLY A 105 2.89 -13.42 -14.12
C GLY A 105 3.82 -12.47 -14.90
N LYS A 106 4.09 -11.26 -14.38
CA LYS A 106 5.09 -10.35 -14.95
C LYS A 106 6.50 -10.73 -14.55
N ILE A 107 6.72 -11.12 -13.29
CA ILE A 107 8.01 -11.60 -12.80
C ILE A 107 8.45 -12.82 -13.61
N ASP A 108 7.54 -13.78 -13.83
CA ASP A 108 7.84 -14.99 -14.61
C ASP A 108 8.21 -14.65 -16.07
N LYS A 109 7.51 -13.72 -16.72
CA LYS A 109 7.87 -13.31 -18.09
C LYS A 109 9.25 -12.64 -18.20
N GLN A 110 9.75 -12.02 -17.14
CA GLN A 110 11.04 -11.32 -17.15
C GLN A 110 12.24 -12.25 -16.87
N ILE A 111 12.01 -13.43 -16.27
CA ILE A 111 13.07 -14.44 -16.07
C ILE A 111 13.26 -15.38 -17.27
N TRP A 112 12.38 -15.31 -18.28
CA TRP A 112 12.43 -16.10 -19.52
C TRP A 112 12.77 -15.26 -20.76
N LEU A 113 13.55 -14.19 -20.59
CA LEU A 113 14.16 -13.36 -21.65
C LEU A 113 15.62 -13.10 -21.30
#